data_AF-A0A7K1C1U4-F1
#
_entry.id   AF-A0A7K1C1U4-F1
#
_cell.length_a   1.000
_cell.length_b   1.000
_cell.length_c   1.000
_cell.angle_alpha   90.00
_cell.angle_beta   90.00
_cell.angle_gamma   90.00
#
_symmetry.space_group_name_H-M   'P 1'
#
loop_
_entity.id
_entity.type
_entity.pdbx_description
1 polymer ?
#
loop_
_entity_poly.entity_id
_entity_poly.type
_entity_poly.pdbx_seq_one_letter_code
_entity_poly.pdbx_strand_id
1 'polypeptide(L)'
;MNTDTPDLEDTKQEIVFRDDMTVELVKSSASDADVIWAARVSTAGETTLEKVGESSERDAGLINYLARERHGSPFEHTSMTFFVSAPIFVFREFMRHRIASYNEESGRYRELRPVFYIPNKDRKLV
;
A
#
# COMPACT_ATOMS: atom_id res chain seq x y z
N MET A 1 -32.71 -45.63 19.01
CA MET A 1 -32.18 -44.78 17.94
C MET A 1 -32.30 -43.35 18.43
N ASN A 2 -31.26 -42.83 19.08
CA ASN A 2 -31.20 -41.40 19.43
C ASN A 2 -30.65 -40.69 18.20
N THR A 3 -31.49 -39.89 17.57
CA THR A 3 -31.09 -38.96 16.51
C THR A 3 -30.87 -37.60 17.14
N ASP A 4 -29.86 -37.50 18.01
CA ASP A 4 -29.32 -36.21 18.42
C ASP A 4 -28.48 -35.70 17.24
N THR A 5 -29.15 -34.99 16.33
CA THR A 5 -28.46 -34.16 15.34
C THR A 5 -27.99 -32.93 16.12
N PRO A 6 -26.69 -32.64 16.22
CA PRO A 6 -26.27 -31.43 16.90
C PRO A 6 -26.83 -30.24 16.13
N ASP A 7 -27.63 -29.43 16.82
CA ASP A 7 -28.08 -28.13 16.31
C ASP A 7 -26.84 -27.36 15.87
N LEU A 8 -26.74 -27.11 14.57
CA LEU A 8 -25.74 -26.20 14.01
C LEU A 8 -26.04 -24.83 14.62
N GLU A 9 -25.19 -24.36 15.54
CA GLU A 9 -25.25 -22.99 16.04
C GLU A 9 -25.23 -22.04 14.83
N ASP A 10 -26.38 -21.44 14.56
CA ASP A 10 -26.56 -20.31 13.65
C ASP A 10 -25.76 -19.15 14.24
N THR A 11 -24.45 -19.14 13.99
CA THR A 11 -23.52 -18.08 14.35
C THR A 11 -23.80 -16.89 13.44
N LYS A 12 -24.98 -16.28 13.60
CA LYS A 12 -25.35 -15.04 12.93
C LYS A 12 -24.35 -13.97 13.32
N GLN A 13 -23.37 -13.77 12.45
CA GLN A 13 -22.45 -12.67 12.56
C GLN A 13 -23.26 -11.37 12.41
N GLU A 14 -23.13 -10.47 13.38
CA GLU A 14 -23.80 -9.18 13.36
C GLU A 14 -23.30 -8.34 12.19
N ILE A 15 -24.23 -7.73 11.44
CA ILE A 15 -23.91 -6.84 10.32
C ILE A 15 -23.32 -5.54 10.86
N VAL A 16 -22.15 -5.15 10.36
CA VAL A 16 -21.45 -3.92 10.76
C VAL A 16 -21.38 -2.96 9.59
N PHE A 17 -21.75 -1.70 9.83
CA PHE A 17 -21.57 -0.62 8.86
C PHE A 17 -20.40 0.26 9.26
N ARG A 18 -19.53 0.56 8.30
CA ARG A 18 -18.36 1.44 8.46
C ARG A 18 -18.39 2.56 7.42
N ASP A 19 -17.85 3.71 7.76
CA ASP A 19 -17.72 4.86 6.85
C ASP A 19 -16.26 5.25 6.62
N ASP A 20 -15.34 4.47 7.17
CA ASP A 20 -13.90 4.66 7.12
C ASP A 20 -13.18 3.57 6.29
N MET A 21 -11.94 3.89 5.93
CA MET A 21 -11.00 2.98 5.30
C MET A 21 -9.67 3.12 6.05
N THR A 22 -8.92 2.03 6.13
CA THR A 22 -7.66 2.01 6.88
C THR A 22 -6.50 1.70 5.93
N VAL A 23 -5.41 2.46 6.07
CA VAL A 23 -4.14 2.23 5.38
C VAL A 23 -3.04 2.28 6.42
N GLU A 24 -2.27 1.20 6.53
CA GLU A 24 -1.17 1.09 7.48
C GLU A 24 0.11 0.69 6.75
N LEU A 25 1.21 1.38 7.02
CA LEU A 25 2.52 1.01 6.52
C LEU A 25 3.04 -0.18 7.33
N VAL A 26 3.14 -1.35 6.69
CA VAL A 26 3.63 -2.59 7.32
C VAL A 26 5.14 -2.69 7.25
N LYS A 27 5.71 -2.33 6.09
CA LYS A 27 7.16 -2.40 5.84
C LYS A 27 7.55 -1.36 4.79
N SER A 28 8.71 -0.74 4.97
CA SER A 28 9.34 0.09 3.95
C SER A 28 10.82 -0.25 3.82
N SER A 29 11.28 -0.25 2.57
CA SER A 29 12.69 -0.14 2.20
C SER A 29 12.77 1.03 1.23
N ALA A 30 12.67 2.23 1.79
CA ALA A 30 12.53 3.46 1.03
C ALA A 30 13.15 4.60 1.84
N SER A 31 14.24 5.16 1.34
CA SER A 31 14.88 6.35 1.86
C SER A 31 15.36 7.26 0.72
N ASP A 32 15.49 8.55 0.99
CA ASP A 32 16.04 9.50 0.01
C ASP A 32 17.48 9.13 -0.41
N ALA A 33 18.24 8.52 0.51
CA ALA A 33 19.58 8.01 0.22
C ALA A 33 19.58 6.92 -0.86
N ASP A 34 18.57 6.04 -0.89
CA ASP A 34 18.45 4.99 -1.91
C ASP A 34 18.29 5.60 -3.32
N VAL A 35 17.48 6.66 -3.43
CA VAL A 35 17.25 7.38 -4.68
C VAL A 35 18.52 8.10 -5.15
N ILE A 36 19.21 8.78 -4.24
CA ILE A 36 20.46 9.49 -4.53
C ILE A 36 21.54 8.51 -4.97
N TRP A 37 21.66 7.38 -4.28
CA TRP A 37 22.62 6.34 -4.61
C TRP A 37 22.35 5.75 -6.00
N ALA A 38 21.10 5.39 -6.28
CA ALA A 38 20.67 4.89 -7.58
C ALA A 38 20.89 5.91 -8.71
N ALA A 39 20.70 7.22 -8.46
CA ALA A 39 20.96 8.25 -9.47
C ALA A 39 22.45 8.49 -9.71
N ARG A 40 23.27 8.46 -8.64
CA ARG A 40 24.70 8.76 -8.74
C ARG A 40 25.51 7.60 -9.31
N VAL A 41 25.03 6.34 -9.24
CA VAL A 41 25.74 5.20 -9.84
C VAL A 41 26.01 5.41 -11.33
N SER A 42 25.11 6.12 -12.02
CA SER A 42 25.24 6.43 -13.45
C SER A 42 26.27 7.52 -13.77
N THR A 43 26.68 8.34 -12.80
CA THR A 43 27.55 9.52 -13.03
C THR A 43 28.88 9.46 -12.26
N ALA A 44 28.89 8.85 -11.08
CA ALA A 44 30.05 8.77 -10.18
C ALA A 44 30.60 7.34 -10.04
N GLY A 45 29.98 6.32 -10.64
CA GLY A 45 30.49 4.94 -10.61
C GLY A 45 30.67 4.39 -9.19
N GLU A 46 31.77 3.65 -8.96
CA GLU A 46 32.10 3.00 -7.68
C GLU A 46 32.35 3.97 -6.52
N THR A 47 32.65 5.26 -6.78
CA THR A 47 32.94 6.26 -5.73
C THR A 47 31.69 6.81 -5.04
N THR A 48 30.52 6.27 -5.34
CA THR A 48 29.23 6.71 -4.78
C THR A 48 29.08 6.44 -3.29
N LEU A 49 29.70 5.39 -2.77
CA LEU A 49 29.61 4.99 -1.35
C LEU A 49 30.20 6.03 -0.38
N GLU A 50 31.15 6.84 -0.83
CA GLU A 50 31.88 7.78 0.05
C GLU A 50 31.18 9.13 0.25
N LYS A 51 30.14 9.47 -0.54
CA LYS A 51 29.56 10.84 -0.60
C LYS A 51 28.07 10.94 -0.27
N VAL A 52 27.43 9.85 0.18
CA VAL A 52 26.02 9.87 0.56
C VAL A 52 25.91 10.43 1.98
N GLY A 53 25.21 11.55 2.16
CA GLY A 53 24.98 12.19 3.47
C GLY A 53 25.88 13.38 3.81
N GLU A 54 26.80 13.80 2.93
CA GLU A 54 27.70 14.94 3.20
C GLU A 54 27.01 16.32 3.05
N SER A 55 25.89 16.43 2.33
CA SER A 55 25.21 17.72 2.12
C SER A 55 23.72 17.57 1.81
N SER A 56 22.89 17.64 2.85
CA SER A 56 21.43 17.49 2.78
C SER A 56 20.76 18.45 1.78
N GLU A 57 21.26 19.68 1.61
CA GLU A 57 20.70 20.65 0.65
C GLU A 57 20.97 20.26 -0.82
N ARG A 58 22.17 19.76 -1.13
CA ARG A 58 22.51 19.31 -2.49
C ARG A 58 21.75 18.04 -2.87
N ASP A 59 21.58 17.16 -1.89
CA ASP A 59 20.83 15.90 -2.02
C ASP A 59 19.35 16.17 -2.31
N ALA A 60 18.72 17.09 -1.58
CA ALA A 60 17.36 17.55 -1.87
C ALA A 60 17.26 18.23 -3.25
N GLY A 61 18.25 19.04 -3.63
CA GLY A 61 18.32 19.67 -4.95
C GLY A 61 18.35 18.64 -6.09
N LEU A 62 19.11 17.55 -5.92
CA LEU A 62 19.18 16.46 -6.90
C LEU A 62 17.85 15.71 -7.01
N ILE A 63 17.21 15.34 -5.90
CA ILE A 63 15.91 14.67 -5.92
C ILE A 63 14.87 15.52 -6.67
N ASN A 64 14.81 16.82 -6.35
CA ASN A 64 13.91 17.76 -7.03
C ASN A 64 14.19 17.87 -8.52
N TYR A 65 15.47 17.89 -8.92
CA TYR A 65 15.86 17.87 -10.33
C TYR A 65 15.39 16.60 -11.04
N LEU A 66 15.61 15.41 -10.44
CA LEU A 66 15.19 14.12 -11.00
C LEU A 66 13.67 14.06 -11.21
N ALA A 67 12.91 14.49 -10.20
CA ALA A 67 11.45 14.54 -10.27
C ALA A 67 10.96 15.50 -11.37
N ARG A 68 11.58 16.69 -11.48
CA ARG A 68 11.23 17.69 -12.49
C ARG A 68 11.46 17.19 -13.91
N GLU A 69 12.61 16.56 -14.15
CA GLU A 69 12.97 15.99 -15.46
C GLU A 69 12.29 14.64 -15.73
N ARG A 70 11.43 14.16 -14.82
CA ARG A 70 10.74 12.86 -14.90
C ARG A 70 11.70 11.68 -15.04
N HIS A 71 12.89 11.80 -14.45
CA HIS A 71 13.84 10.69 -14.40
C HIS A 71 13.42 9.72 -13.29
N GLY A 72 12.47 8.84 -13.62
CA GLY A 72 11.77 7.97 -12.66
C GLY A 72 12.56 6.77 -12.17
N SER A 73 13.52 6.26 -12.95
CA SER A 73 14.22 5.00 -12.63
C SER A 73 14.92 4.98 -11.27
N PRO A 74 15.55 6.06 -10.76
CA PRO A 74 16.13 6.05 -9.42
C PRO A 74 15.10 5.86 -8.29
N PHE A 75 13.83 6.26 -8.52
CA PHE A 75 12.77 6.12 -7.52
C PHE A 75 12.22 4.69 -7.44
N GLU A 76 12.45 3.85 -8.46
CA GLU A 76 12.02 2.45 -8.49
C GLU A 76 12.85 1.53 -7.58
N HIS A 77 13.98 2.02 -7.06
CA HIS A 77 14.81 1.30 -6.08
C HIS A 77 14.24 1.34 -4.65
N THR A 78 13.02 1.84 -4.48
CA THR A 78 12.33 1.92 -3.20
C THR A 78 11.09 1.03 -3.20
N SER A 79 10.72 0.48 -2.04
CA SER A 79 9.51 -0.32 -1.90
C SER A 79 8.79 -0.04 -0.58
N MET A 80 7.45 -0.09 -0.63
CA MET A 80 6.58 0.04 0.53
C MET A 80 5.50 -1.04 0.47
N THR A 81 5.16 -1.60 1.62
CA THR A 81 4.11 -2.60 1.79
C THR A 81 3.06 -2.04 2.72
N PHE A 82 1.81 -2.02 2.26
CA PHE A 82 0.68 -1.48 3.00
C PHE A 82 -0.32 -2.59 3.34
N PHE A 83 -0.87 -2.53 4.54
CA PHE A 83 -2.13 -3.16 4.86
C PHE A 83 -3.25 -2.17 4.54
N VAL A 84 -4.22 -2.61 3.74
CA VAL A 84 -5.35 -1.76 3.32
C VAL A 84 -6.65 -2.49 3.66
N SER A 85 -7.54 -1.81 4.37
CA SER A 85 -8.92 -2.23 4.57
C SER A 85 -9.84 -1.24 3.88
N ALA A 86 -10.45 -1.68 2.79
CA ALA A 86 -11.32 -0.86 1.96
C ALA A 86 -12.45 -1.69 1.33
N PRO A 87 -13.53 -1.05 0.87
CA PRO A 87 -14.62 -1.74 0.19
C PRO A 87 -14.18 -2.34 -1.15
N ILE A 88 -14.81 -3.44 -1.57
CA ILE A 88 -14.49 -4.14 -2.83
C ILE A 88 -14.49 -3.20 -4.03
N PHE A 89 -15.44 -2.25 -4.12
CA PHE A 89 -15.49 -1.34 -5.26
C PHE A 89 -14.26 -0.42 -5.35
N VAL A 90 -13.67 -0.03 -4.21
CA VAL A 90 -12.41 0.73 -4.16
C VAL A 90 -11.25 -0.16 -4.60
N PHE A 91 -11.19 -1.41 -4.13
CA PHE A 91 -10.15 -2.35 -4.56
C PHE A 91 -10.19 -2.65 -6.05
N ARG A 92 -11.38 -2.71 -6.67
CA ARG A 92 -11.52 -2.89 -8.12
C ARG A 92 -10.89 -1.77 -8.94
N GLU A 93 -10.84 -0.55 -8.40
CA GLU A 93 -10.11 0.57 -9.00
C GLU A 93 -8.63 0.51 -8.63
N PHE A 94 -8.31 0.27 -7.36
CA PHE A 94 -6.94 0.24 -6.86
C PHE A 94 -6.09 -0.84 -7.55
N MET A 95 -6.63 -2.04 -7.75
CA MET A 95 -5.94 -3.15 -8.43
C MET A 95 -5.78 -2.95 -9.95
N ARG A 96 -6.25 -1.83 -10.52
CA ARG A 96 -5.92 -1.44 -11.90
C ARG A 96 -4.47 -0.99 -12.04
N HIS A 97 -3.81 -0.63 -10.94
CA HIS A 97 -2.38 -0.33 -10.92
C HIS A 97 -1.58 -1.63 -11.03
N ARG A 98 -1.15 -1.95 -12.27
CA ARG A 98 -0.47 -3.21 -12.62
C ARG A 98 0.98 -3.29 -12.15
N ILE A 99 1.61 -2.14 -11.86
CA ILE A 99 2.99 -2.07 -11.37
C ILE A 99 2.95 -2.04 -9.84
N ALA A 100 2.45 -3.13 -9.26
CA ALA A 100 2.32 -3.36 -7.83
C ALA A 100 2.07 -4.86 -7.57
N SER A 101 2.23 -5.29 -6.32
CA SER A 101 1.98 -6.67 -5.89
C SER A 101 0.86 -6.69 -4.85
N TYR A 102 -0.10 -7.59 -5.01
CA TYR A 102 -1.29 -7.69 -4.15
C TYR A 102 -1.44 -9.08 -3.53
N ASN A 103 -1.95 -9.10 -2.31
CA ASN A 103 -2.57 -10.26 -1.69
C ASN A 103 -3.87 -9.77 -1.03
N GLU A 104 -4.97 -10.51 -1.22
CA GLU A 104 -6.30 -10.12 -0.74
C GLU A 104 -6.93 -11.28 0.04
N GLU A 105 -7.74 -10.95 1.05
CA GLU A 105 -8.59 -11.93 1.71
C GLU A 105 -9.55 -12.56 0.69
N SER A 106 -9.54 -13.89 0.60
CA SER A 106 -10.32 -14.62 -0.40
C SER A 106 -11.58 -15.21 0.23
N GLY A 107 -12.74 -14.71 -0.22
CA GLY A 107 -14.05 -15.27 0.12
C GLY A 107 -14.28 -16.71 -0.38
N ARG A 108 -13.36 -17.26 -1.19
CA ARG A 108 -13.39 -18.67 -1.62
C ARG A 108 -12.86 -19.63 -0.54
N TYR A 109 -12.05 -19.12 0.38
CA TYR A 109 -11.37 -19.94 1.41
C TYR A 109 -11.83 -19.60 2.83
N ARG A 110 -12.50 -18.47 3.03
CA ARG A 110 -12.96 -18.00 4.33
C ARG A 110 -14.31 -17.31 4.18
N GLU A 111 -15.19 -17.49 5.15
CA GLU A 111 -16.42 -16.72 5.25
C GLU A 111 -16.09 -15.25 5.55
N LEU A 112 -16.55 -14.36 4.66
CA LEU A 112 -16.32 -12.94 4.82
C LEU A 112 -17.19 -12.38 5.93
N ARG A 113 -16.60 -11.54 6.79
CA ARG A 113 -17.35 -10.82 7.81
C ARG A 113 -18.37 -9.89 7.13
N PRO A 114 -19.60 -9.76 7.65
CA PRO A 114 -20.64 -8.89 7.08
C PRO A 114 -20.38 -7.40 7.40
N VAL A 115 -19.25 -6.87 6.94
CA VAL A 115 -18.84 -5.47 7.11
C VAL A 115 -19.08 -4.72 5.81
N PHE A 116 -19.93 -3.69 5.84
CA PHE A 116 -20.31 -2.92 4.66
C PHE A 116 -19.98 -1.45 4.81
N TYR A 117 -19.66 -0.80 3.69
CA TYR A 117 -19.35 0.62 3.68
C TYR A 117 -20.59 1.46 3.40
N ILE A 118 -20.79 2.50 4.22
CA ILE A 118 -21.76 3.56 4.03
C ILE A 118 -21.00 4.89 4.04
N PRO A 119 -21.13 5.74 3.00
CA PRO A 119 -20.46 7.03 3.02
C PRO A 119 -20.98 7.90 4.17
N ASN A 120 -20.05 8.55 4.88
CA ASN A 120 -20.39 9.57 5.87
C ASN A 120 -21.20 10.71 5.21
N LYS A 121 -22.07 11.38 5.97
CA LYS A 121 -22.86 12.54 5.53
C LYS A 121 -22.00 13.68 4.98
N ASP A 122 -20.78 13.84 5.48
CA ASP A 122 -19.84 14.87 5.01
C ASP A 122 -19.17 14.51 3.67
N ARG A 123 -19.29 13.24 3.23
CA ARG A 123 -18.76 12.81 1.94
C ARG A 123 -19.59 13.43 0.84
N LYS A 124 -19.01 14.42 0.15
CA LYS A 124 -19.61 15.00 -1.07
C LYS A 124 -19.84 13.89 -2.11
N LEU A 125 -21.10 13.51 -2.30
CA LEU A 125 -21.57 12.71 -3.42
C LEU A 125 -21.93 13.68 -4.54
N VAL A 126 -21.64 13.30 -5.78
CA VAL A 126 -21.77 14.17 -6.98
C VAL A 126 -23.21 14.63 -7.17
#